data_AF-A0A352RUH2-F1
#
_entry.id   AF-A0A352RUH2-F1
#
_cell.length_a   1.000
_cell.length_b   1.000
_cell.length_c   1.000
_cell.angle_alpha   90.00
_cell.angle_beta   90.00
_cell.angle_gamma   90.00
#
_symmetry.space_group_name_H-M   'P 1'
#
loop_
_entity.id
_entity.type
_entity.pdbx_description
1 polymer ?
#
loop_
_entity_poly.entity_id
_entity_poly.type
_entity_poly.pdbx_seq_one_letter_code
_entity_poly.pdbx_strand_id
1 'polypeptide(L)'
;MKRLLDAGVAVTLHSDDPAYFGGYMNANWEASFDALPLDAADAHKLARNSFEAAFLPDVQKAEFLAEVDHFWSATPASPPATANVTTTT
;
A
#
# COMPACT_ATOMS: atom_id res chain seq x y z
N MET A 1 -6.38 -9.53 -4.53
CA MET A 1 -5.53 -8.35 -4.83
C MET A 1 -4.30 -8.70 -5.67
N LYS A 2 -3.30 -9.45 -5.17
CA LYS A 2 -2.05 -9.73 -5.92
C LYS A 2 -2.23 -10.12 -7.39
N ARG A 3 -3.07 -11.14 -7.67
CA ARG A 3 -3.36 -11.59 -9.04
C ARG A 3 -3.93 -10.49 -9.95
N LEU A 4 -4.67 -9.53 -9.40
CA LEU A 4 -5.23 -8.41 -10.15
C LEU A 4 -4.15 -7.36 -10.46
N LEU A 5 -3.31 -7.04 -9.48
CA LEU A 5 -2.15 -6.17 -9.67
C LEU A 5 -1.18 -6.75 -10.71
N ASP A 6 -0.93 -8.06 -10.68
CA ASP A 6 -0.09 -8.77 -11.66
C ASP A 6 -0.68 -8.77 -13.07
N ALA A 7 -2.02 -8.75 -13.17
CA ALA A 7 -2.72 -8.61 -14.43
C ALA A 7 -2.83 -7.15 -14.92
N GLY A 8 -2.24 -6.18 -14.21
CA GLY A 8 -2.29 -4.77 -14.58
C GLY A 8 -3.62 -4.08 -14.28
N VAL A 9 -4.49 -4.69 -13.47
CA VAL A 9 -5.73 -4.05 -13.04
C VAL A 9 -5.40 -2.91 -12.06
N ALA A 10 -6.02 -1.75 -12.26
CA ALA A 10 -5.94 -0.62 -11.34
C ALA A 10 -6.71 -0.91 -10.04
N VAL A 11 -6.08 -1.64 -9.11
CA VAL A 11 -6.65 -1.96 -7.80
C VAL A 11 -6.39 -0.81 -6.83
N THR A 12 -7.41 -0.43 -6.07
CA THR A 12 -7.34 0.48 -4.92
C THR A 12 -7.76 -0.24 -3.64
N LEU A 13 -7.26 0.20 -2.49
CA LEU A 13 -7.61 -0.35 -1.18
C LEU A 13 -8.41 0.69 -0.38
N HIS A 14 -9.55 0.26 0.15
CA HIS A 14 -10.46 1.10 0.92
C HIS A 14 -10.90 0.38 2.18
N SER A 15 -11.31 1.13 3.20
CA SER A 15 -11.86 0.61 4.45
C SER A 15 -13.37 0.29 4.39
N ASP A 16 -14.04 0.74 3.33
CA ASP A 16 -15.51 0.69 3.17
C ASP A 16 -16.23 1.45 4.30
N ASP A 17 -16.59 0.77 5.39
CA ASP A 17 -17.20 1.33 6.60
C ASP A 17 -16.37 1.01 7.86
N PRO A 18 -15.32 1.81 8.19
CA PRO A 18 -14.41 1.52 9.30
C PRO A 18 -15.10 1.28 10.65
N ALA A 19 -16.17 2.01 10.94
CA ALA A 19 -16.91 1.88 12.20
C ALA A 19 -17.68 0.56 12.29
N TYR A 20 -18.05 -0.04 11.15
CA TYR A 20 -18.77 -1.30 11.09
C TYR A 20 -17.81 -2.50 11.11
N PHE A 21 -16.72 -2.44 10.34
CA PHE A 21 -15.75 -3.54 10.21
C PHE A 21 -14.60 -3.49 11.22
N GLY A 22 -14.43 -2.39 11.96
CA GLY A 22 -13.37 -2.22 12.95
C GLY A 22 -11.96 -2.01 12.36
N GLY A 23 -11.85 -1.85 11.04
CA GLY A 23 -10.59 -1.63 10.33
C GLY A 23 -10.54 -0.27 9.65
N TYR A 24 -9.71 0.63 10.16
CA TYR A 24 -9.33 1.88 9.46
C TYR A 24 -8.31 1.59 8.35
N MET A 25 -7.95 2.61 7.56
CA MET A 25 -7.11 2.43 6.38
C MET A 25 -5.82 1.65 6.66
N ASN A 26 -5.00 2.08 7.62
CA ASN A 26 -3.73 1.41 7.91
C ASN A 26 -3.91 -0.04 8.37
N ALA A 27 -4.94 -0.33 9.16
CA ALA A 27 -5.23 -1.70 9.59
C ALA A 27 -5.57 -2.62 8.40
N ASN A 28 -6.31 -2.10 7.40
CA ASN A 28 -6.59 -2.86 6.17
C ASN A 28 -5.33 -3.06 5.32
N TRP A 29 -4.44 -2.06 5.29
CA TRP A 29 -3.14 -2.19 4.63
C TRP A 29 -2.30 -3.28 5.29
N GLU A 30 -2.06 -3.18 6.61
CA GLU A 30 -1.29 -4.18 7.37
C GLU A 30 -1.86 -5.58 7.18
N ALA A 31 -3.17 -5.77 7.41
CA ALA A 31 -3.82 -7.06 7.23
C ALA A 31 -3.72 -7.60 5.79
N SER A 32 -3.73 -6.74 4.78
CA SER A 32 -3.58 -7.15 3.38
C SER A 32 -2.18 -7.66 3.08
N PHE A 33 -1.14 -7.02 3.63
CA PHE A 33 0.26 -7.42 3.44
C PHE A 33 0.63 -8.66 4.28
N ASP A 34 -0.03 -8.85 5.42
CA ASP A 34 0.10 -10.08 6.20
C ASP A 34 -0.58 -11.27 5.52
N ALA A 35 -1.73 -11.06 4.89
CA ALA A 35 -2.55 -12.14 4.33
C ALA A 35 -2.22 -12.52 2.88
N LEU A 36 -1.57 -11.62 2.12
CA LEU A 36 -1.31 -11.79 0.70
C LEU A 36 0.18 -11.59 0.40
N PRO A 37 0.73 -12.26 -0.64
CA PRO A 37 2.13 -12.11 -1.02
C PRO A 37 2.35 -10.79 -1.79
N LEU A 38 2.14 -9.67 -1.10
CA LEU A 38 2.37 -8.31 -1.60
C LEU A 38 3.77 -7.86 -1.19
N ASP A 39 4.39 -7.05 -2.04
CA ASP A 39 5.70 -6.46 -1.76
C ASP A 39 5.66 -4.92 -1.80
N ALA A 40 6.83 -4.30 -1.58
CA ALA A 40 6.97 -2.85 -1.64
C ALA A 40 6.55 -2.27 -3.01
N ALA A 41 6.77 -2.98 -4.11
CA ALA A 41 6.33 -2.50 -5.42
C ALA A 41 4.80 -2.55 -5.55
N ASP A 42 4.15 -3.56 -4.99
CA ASP A 42 2.68 -3.61 -4.90
C ASP A 42 2.13 -2.48 -4.04
N ALA A 43 2.80 -2.14 -2.93
CA ALA A 43 2.42 -1.00 -2.09
C ALA A 43 2.47 0.32 -2.87
N HIS A 44 3.55 0.55 -3.61
CA HIS A 44 3.70 1.73 -4.46
C HIS A 44 2.59 1.79 -5.52
N LYS A 45 2.30 0.67 -6.20
CA LYS A 45 1.20 0.60 -7.18
C LYS A 45 -0.15 0.90 -6.56
N LEU A 46 -0.48 0.33 -5.40
CA LEU A 46 -1.75 0.59 -4.71
C LEU A 46 -1.90 2.07 -4.35
N ALA A 47 -0.84 2.70 -3.85
CA ALA A 47 -0.83 4.13 -3.53
C ALA A 47 -1.03 4.99 -4.80
N ARG A 48 -0.30 4.71 -5.87
CA ARG A 48 -0.46 5.40 -7.16
C ARG A 48 -1.86 5.23 -7.74
N ASN A 49 -2.36 4.00 -7.82
CA ASN A 49 -3.70 3.70 -8.33
C ASN A 49 -4.78 4.49 -7.61
N SER A 50 -4.62 4.72 -6.30
CA SER A 50 -5.59 5.48 -5.49
C SER A 50 -5.73 6.93 -5.98
N PHE A 51 -4.63 7.58 -6.36
CA PHE A 51 -4.67 8.93 -6.94
C PHE A 51 -5.00 8.91 -8.43
N GLU A 52 -4.51 7.93 -9.20
CA GLU A 52 -4.84 7.78 -10.62
C GLU A 52 -6.35 7.61 -10.84
N ALA A 53 -7.02 6.84 -9.97
CA ALA A 53 -8.46 6.60 -10.01
C ALA A 53 -9.29 7.72 -9.34
N ALA A 54 -8.66 8.65 -8.61
CA ALA A 54 -9.38 9.71 -7.92
C ALA A 54 -10.06 10.67 -8.92
N PHE A 55 -11.25 11.15 -8.55
CA PHE A 55 -11.98 12.17 -9.28
C PHE A 55 -11.47 13.57 -8.93
N LEU A 56 -10.17 13.75 -9.07
CA LEU A 56 -9.46 15.02 -8.88
C LEU A 56 -9.15 15.66 -10.24
N PRO A 57 -9.00 17.00 -10.29
CA PRO A 57 -8.40 17.67 -11.44
C PRO A 57 -6.99 17.13 -11.73
N ASP A 58 -6.61 17.08 -13.00
CA ASP A 58 -5.35 16.47 -13.45
C ASP A 58 -4.11 17.06 -12.75
N VAL A 59 -4.12 18.37 -12.47
CA VAL A 59 -3.01 19.05 -11.78
C VAL A 59 -2.84 18.51 -10.36
N GLN A 60 -3.92 18.41 -9.58
CA GLN A 60 -3.87 17.88 -8.21
C GLN A 60 -3.50 16.39 -8.21
N LYS A 61 -4.01 15.62 -9.18
CA LYS A 61 -3.63 14.22 -9.35
C LYS A 61 -2.12 14.09 -9.60
N ALA A 62 -1.54 14.93 -10.46
CA ALA A 62 -0.11 14.93 -10.74
C ALA A 62 0.73 15.31 -9.51
N GLU A 63 0.27 16.29 -8.72
CA GLU A 63 0.93 16.69 -7.46
C GLU A 63 1.01 15.52 -6.47
N PHE A 64 -0.10 14.83 -6.20
CA PHE A 64 -0.11 13.69 -5.29
C PHE A 64 0.69 12.50 -5.81
N LEU A 65 0.66 12.23 -7.12
CA LEU A 65 1.48 11.17 -7.71
C LEU A 65 2.97 11.47 -7.56
N ALA A 66 3.37 12.73 -7.72
CA ALA A 66 4.75 13.16 -7.49
C ALA A 66 5.16 13.01 -6.02
N GLU A 67 4.26 13.30 -5.07
CA GLU A 67 4.53 13.09 -3.64
C GLU A 67 4.75 11.61 -3.32
N VAL A 68 3.90 10.72 -3.85
CA VAL A 68 4.05 9.26 -3.71
C VAL A 68 5.39 8.79 -4.28
N ASP A 69 5.74 9.21 -5.50
CA ASP A 69 7.00 8.82 -6.14
C ASP A 69 8.23 9.39 -5.41
N HIS A 70 8.11 10.60 -4.87
CA HIS A 70 9.17 11.21 -4.08
C HIS A 70 9.45 10.43 -2.80
N PHE A 71 8.40 10.08 -2.04
CA PHE A 71 8.53 9.26 -0.83
C PHE A 71 9.22 7.92 -1.14
N TRP A 72 8.84 7.29 -2.25
CA TRP A 72 9.38 5.98 -2.63
C TRP A 72 10.84 6.04 -3.11
N SER A 73 11.21 7.10 -3.84
CA SER A 73 12.58 7.29 -4.33
C SER A 73 13.55 7.80 -3.26
N ALA A 74 13.05 8.48 -2.22
CA ALA A 74 13.85 9.02 -1.13
C ALA A 74 14.23 7.99 -0.06
N THR A 75 13.58 6.82 -0.04
CA THR A 75 13.82 5.78 0.97
C THR A 75 14.83 4.75 0.44
N PRO A 76 16.11 4.72 0.92
CA PRO A 76 16.95 3.54 0.69
C PRO A 76 16.34 2.35 1.43
N ALA A 77 16.38 1.16 0.82
CA ALA A 77 15.76 -0.06 1.34
C ALA A 77 16.03 -0.25 2.84
N SER A 78 14.98 -0.47 3.63
CA SER A 78 15.13 -0.85 5.04
C SER A 78 16.02 -2.08 5.18
N PRO A 79 16.90 -2.14 6.20
CA PRO A 79 17.74 -3.31 6.44
C PRO A 79 16.85 -4.54 6.73
N PRO A 80 17.33 -5.77 6.44
CA PRO A 80 16.54 -6.98 6.65
C PRO A 80 16.12 -7.08 8.12
N ALA A 81 14.88 -7.50 8.35
CA ALA A 81 14.32 -7.71 9.68
C ALA A 81 15.28 -8.56 10.52
N THR A 82 15.76 -8.02 11.65
CA THR A 82 16.54 -8.79 12.61
C THR A 82 15.66 -9.86 13.21
N ALA A 83 15.88 -11.11 12.82
CA ALA A 83 15.38 -12.28 13.52
C ALA A 83 15.96 -12.28 14.94
N ASN A 84 15.13 -12.10 15.97
CA ASN A 84 15.54 -12.30 17.36
C ASN A 84 14.65 -13.34 18.05
N VAL A 85 15.19 -14.57 18.03
CA VAL A 85 15.36 -15.52 19.15
C VAL A 85 14.11 -16.01 19.89
N THR A 86 13.76 -17.26 19.60
CA THR A 86 13.06 -18.19 20.48
C THR A 86 13.83 -18.34 21.79
N THR A 87 13.29 -17.84 22.90
CA THR A 87 13.73 -18.25 24.23
C THR A 87 12.77 -19.31 24.75
N THR A 88 13.22 -20.56 24.71
CA THR A 88 12.69 -21.67 25.50
C THR A 88 13.05 -21.43 26.97
N THR A 89 12.05 -21.41 27.86
CA THR A 89 12.14 -21.97 29.22
C THR A 89 10.75 -22.40 29.66
#